data_AF-S4P8E1-F1
#
_entry.id   AF-S4P8E1-F1
#
_cell.length_a   1.000
_cell.length_b   1.000
_cell.length_c   1.000
_cell.angle_alpha   90.00
_cell.angle_beta   90.00
_cell.angle_gamma   90.00
#
_symmetry.space_group_name_H-M   'P 1'
#
loop_
_entity.id
_entity.type
_entity.pdbx_description
1 polymer ?
#
loop_
_entity_poly.entity_id
_entity_poly.type
_entity_poly.pdbx_seq_one_letter_code
_entity_poly.pdbx_strand_id
1 'polypeptide(L)' 'MHPKANAFALMTLAFPAIGFLCKELNRVKCVRVYRLGLRCVGVCFLAICSWIIDRLFCETWLSIDFPYMHGVWHILIF' A
#
# COMPACT_ATOMS: atom_id res chain seq x y z
N MET A 1 3.21 19.77 -14.76
CA MET A 1 3.41 18.51 -14.00
C MET A 1 2.06 17.86 -13.77
N HIS A 2 1.80 16.67 -14.30
CA HIS A 2 0.51 16.00 -14.10
C HIS A 2 0.49 15.29 -12.74
N PRO A 3 -0.34 15.72 -11.77
CA PRO A 3 -0.35 15.14 -10.42
C PRO A 3 -0.69 13.64 -10.41
N LYS A 4 -1.42 13.17 -11.43
CA LYS A 4 -1.73 11.75 -11.64
C LYS A 4 -0.48 10.91 -11.96
N ALA A 5 0.50 11.48 -12.66
CA ALA A 5 1.75 10.79 -13.00
C ALA A 5 2.67 10.65 -11.78
N ASN A 6 2.70 11.67 -10.90
CA ASN A 6 3.50 11.63 -9.67
C ASN A 6 3.02 10.53 -8.71
N ALA A 7 1.71 10.41 -8.51
CA ALA A 7 1.14 9.35 -7.68
C ALA A 7 1.45 7.95 -8.22
N PHE A 8 1.44 7.78 -9.55
CA PHE A 8 1.77 6.52 -10.19
C PHE A 8 3.26 6.17 -10.05
N ALA A 9 4.14 7.16 -10.21
CA ALA A 9 5.58 7.00 -9.98
C ALA A 9 5.88 6.60 -8.52
N LEU A 10 5.20 7.23 -7.56
CA LEU A 10 5.36 6.91 -6.14
C LEU A 10 4.91 5.47 -5.82
N MET A 11 3.84 4.97 -6.45
CA MET A 11 3.40 3.58 -6.29
C MET A 11 4.32 2.57 -6.97
N THR A 12 4.92 2.93 -8.10
CA THR A 12 5.94 2.07 -8.73
C THR A 12 7.20 1.97 -7.88
N LEU A 13 7.52 2.97 -7.05
CA LEU A 13 8.61 2.91 -6.07
C LEU A 13 8.29 2.05 -4.84
N ALA A 14 7.01 1.88 -4.47
CA ALA A 14 6.62 1.00 -3.38
C ALA A 14 6.90 -0.48 -3.70
N PHE A 15 6.77 -0.87 -4.97
CA PHE A 15 6.99 -2.26 -5.43
C PHE A 15 8.44 -2.77 -5.20
N PRO A 16 9.51 -2.08 -5.66
CA PRO A 16 10.87 -2.48 -5.37
C PRO A 16 11.21 -2.36 -3.87
N ALA A 17 10.61 -1.40 -3.15
CA ALA A 17 10.81 -1.28 -1.70
C ALA A 17 10.29 -2.51 -0.95
N ILE A 18 9.09 -3.00 -1.29
CA ILE A 18 8.54 -4.25 -0.74
C ILE A 18 9.41 -5.44 -1.13
N GLY A 19 9.85 -5.52 -2.39
CA GLY A 19 10.74 -6.58 -2.86
C GLY A 19 12.04 -6.66 -2.06
N PHE A 20 12.67 -5.51 -1.80
CA PHE A 20 13.85 -5.43 -0.94
C PHE A 20 13.55 -5.84 0.51
N LEU A 21 12.45 -5.35 1.08
CA LEU A 21 12.03 -5.68 2.44
C LEU A 21 11.80 -7.19 2.62
N CYS A 22 11.12 -7.84 1.66
CA CYS A 22 10.92 -9.28 1.66
C CYS A 22 12.23 -10.07 1.56
N LYS A 23 13.20 -9.57 0.79
CA LYS A 23 14.51 -10.21 0.65
C LYS A 23 15.33 -10.09 1.95
N GLU A 24 15.33 -8.93 2.58
CA GLU A 24 15.99 -8.70 3.88
C GLU A 24 15.33 -9.49 5.01
N LEU A 25 13.99 -9.60 5.00
CA LEU A 25 13.25 -10.42 5.95
C LEU A 25 13.67 -11.89 5.92
N ASN A 26 13.95 -12.45 4.74
CA ASN A 26 14.45 -13.82 4.61
C ASN A 26 15.91 -13.98 5.05
N ARG A 27 16.70 -12.90 5.08
CA ARG A 27 18.10 -12.91 5.55
C ARG A 27 18.21 -12.76 7.06
N VAL A 28 17.29 -12.03 7.68
CA VAL A 28 17.27 -11.78 9.12
C VAL A 28 16.90 -13.04 9.90
N LYS A 29 17.78 -13.47 10.81
CA LYS A 29 17.55 -14.62 11.72
C LYS A 29 16.70 -14.25 12.95
N CYS A 30 16.40 -12.98 13.17
CA CYS A 30 15.64 -12.51 14.33
C CYS A 30 14.13 -12.63 14.09
N VAL A 31 13.49 -13.56 14.81
CA VAL A 31 12.04 -13.82 14.71
C VAL A 31 11.18 -12.59 15.01
N ARG A 32 11.64 -11.68 15.88
CA ARG A 32 10.90 -10.45 16.23
C ARG A 32 10.84 -9.47 15.06
N VAL A 33 11.96 -9.30 14.35
CA VAL A 33 12.05 -8.46 13.15
C VAL A 33 11.26 -9.09 12.01
N TYR A 34 11.30 -10.42 11.89
CA TYR A 34 10.51 -11.14 10.89
C TYR A 34 9.00 -10.89 11.02
N ARG A 35 8.45 -11.02 12.22
CA ARG A 35 7.02 -10.74 12.47
C ARG A 35 6.65 -9.29 12.22
N LEU A 36 7.53 -8.35 12.58
CA LEU A 36 7.30 -6.92 12.34
C LEU A 36 7.29 -6.60 10.85
N GLY A 37 8.27 -7.10 10.10
CA GLY A 37 8.32 -6.87 8.67
C GLY A 37 7.18 -7.55 7.91
N LEU A 38 6.73 -8.74 8.33
CA LEU A 38 5.53 -9.36 7.74
C LEU A 38 4.28 -8.49 7.92
N ARG A 39 4.08 -7.91 9.11
CA ARG A 39 2.98 -6.97 9.36
C ARG A 39 3.12 -5.71 8.50
N CYS A 40 4.34 -5.18 8.39
CA CYS A 40 4.62 -4.01 7.55
C CYS A 40 4.32 -4.29 6.07
N VAL A 41 4.75 -5.43 5.53
CA VAL A 41 4.42 -5.86 4.16
C VAL A 41 2.91 -6.01 3.98
N GLY A 42 2.22 -6.63 4.94
CA GLY A 42 0.76 -6.79 4.90
C GLY A 42 0.01 -5.45 4.89
N VAL A 43 0.40 -4.52 5.77
CA VAL A 43 -0.18 -3.17 5.84
C VAL A 43 0.10 -2.38 4.55
N CYS A 44 1.33 -2.46 4.03
CA CYS A 44 1.72 -1.80 2.78
C CYS A 44 0.97 -2.38 1.56
N PHE A 45 0.75 -3.70 1.53
CA PHE A 45 -0.09 -4.35 0.51
C PHE A 45 -1.54 -3.88 0.59
N LEU A 46 -2.13 -3.84 1.79
CA LEU A 46 -3.50 -3.35 1.99
C LEU A 46 -3.64 -1.88 1.60
N ALA A 47 -2.63 -1.06 1.85
CA ALA A 47 -2.60 0.32 1.37
C ALA A 47 -2.65 0.35 -0.17
N ILE A 48 -1.75 -0.37 -0.85
CA ILE A 48 -1.74 -0.42 -2.32
C ILE A 48 -3.08 -0.93 -2.88
N CYS A 49 -3.66 -1.98 -2.29
CA CYS A 49 -4.98 -2.48 -2.68
C CYS A 49 -6.07 -1.42 -2.50
N SER A 50 -6.09 -0.72 -1.36
CA SER A 50 -7.06 0.35 -1.09
C SER A 50 -6.94 1.48 -2.11
N TRP A 51 -5.70 1.84 -2.50
CA TRP A 51 -5.45 2.86 -3.52
C TRP A 51 -5.92 2.43 -4.92
N ILE A 52 -5.67 1.18 -5.32
CA ILE A 52 -6.12 0.63 -6.60
C ILE A 52 -7.66 0.58 -6.64
N ILE A 53 -8.28 0.07 -5.58
CA ILE A 53 -9.72 -0.09 -5.47
C ILE A 53 -10.43 1.27 -5.47
N ASP A 54 -9.89 2.27 -4.78
CA ASP A 54 -10.39 3.66 -4.82
C ASP A 54 -10.39 4.22 -6.26
N ARG A 55 -9.38 3.88 -7.06
CA ARG A 55 -9.28 4.33 -8.46
C ARG A 55 -10.20 3.58 -9.43
N LEU A 56 -10.34 2.27 -9.25
CA LEU A 56 -11.14 1.41 -10.15
C LEU A 56 -12.63 1.45 -9.83
N PHE A 57 -12.98 1.57 -8.55
CA PHE A 57 -14.37 1.49 -8.07
C PHE A 57 -14.88 2.83 -7.54
N CYS A 58 -14.25 3.95 -7.91
CA CYS A 58 -14.65 5.30 -7.50
C CYS A 58 -16.17 5.53 -7.63
N GLU A 59 -16.75 5.19 -8.80
CA GLU A 59 -18.19 5.30 -9.07
C GLU A 59 -19.05 4.36 -8.21
N THR A 60 -18.52 3.19 -7.86
CA THR A 60 -19.20 2.19 -7.01
C THR A 60 -19.18 2.59 -5.54
N TRP A 61 -18.10 3.21 -5.06
CA TRP A 61 -18.04 3.74 -3.70
C TRP A 61 -18.99 4.94 -3.52
N LEU A 62 -19.06 5.80 -4.53
CA LEU A 62 -20.02 6.91 -4.60
C LEU A 62 -21.47 6.42 -4.62
N SER A 63 -21.77 5.30 -5.28
CA SER A 63 -23.14 4.76 -5.31
C SER A 63 -23.61 4.10 -4.02
N ILE A 64 -22.67 3.77 -3.11
CA ILE A 64 -22.95 3.12 -1.81
C ILE A 64 -22.87 4.16 -0.65
N ASP A 65 -22.68 5.45 -0.95
CA ASP A 65 -22.44 6.52 0.05
C ASP A 65 -21.27 6.19 1.00
N PHE A 66 -20.33 5.35 0.56
CA PHE A 66 -19.25 4.89 1.42
C PHE A 66 -18.14 5.95 1.46
N PRO A 67 -17.65 6.36 2.65
CA PRO A 67 -16.62 7.38 2.76
C PRO A 67 -15.33 6.92 2.05
N TYR A 68 -14.85 7.77 1.14
CA TYR A 68 -13.61 7.66 0.35
C TYR A 68 -12.59 6.63 0.88
N MET A 69 -12.39 5.53 0.13
CA MET A 69 -11.33 4.54 0.43
C MET A 69 -9.93 5.17 0.41
N HIS A 70 -9.76 6.31 -0.26
CA HIS A 70 -8.56 7.13 -0.18
C HIS A 70 -8.15 7.49 1.26
N GLY A 71 -9.11 7.72 2.17
CA GLY A 71 -8.81 7.98 3.59
C GLY A 71 -8.21 6.77 4.30
N VAL A 72 -8.72 5.57 3.99
CA VAL A 72 -8.19 4.29 4.51
C VAL A 72 -6.77 4.06 4.02
N TRP A 73 -6.47 4.45 2.77
CA TRP A 73 -5.10 4.39 2.25
C TRP A 73 -4.12 5.24 3.07
N HIS A 74 -4.49 6.49 3.44
CA HIS A 74 -3.64 7.34 4.26
C HIS A 74 -3.40 6.78 5.67
N ILE A 75 -4.38 6.08 6.25
CA ILE A 75 -4.23 5.44 7.56
C ILE A 75 -3.30 4.23 7.50
N LEU A 76 -3.33 3.49 6.39
CA LEU A 76 -2.52 2.28 6.20
C LEU A 76 -1.10 2.56 5.73
N ILE A 77 -0.82 3.72 5.13
CA ILE A 77 0.53 4.08 4.67
C ILE A 77 1.38 4.72 5.78
N PHE A 78 0.79 5.12 6.92
CA PHE A 78 1.43 5.81 8.05
C PHE A 78 1.82 4.83 9.18
#